data_AF-A0A543FTD4-F1
#
_entry.id   AF-A0A543FTD4-F1
#
_cell.length_a   1.000
_cell.length_b   1.000
_cell.length_c   1.000
_cell.angle_alpha   90.00
_cell.angle_beta   90.00
_cell.angle_gamma   90.00
#
_symmetry.space_group_name_H-M   'P 1'
#
loop_
_entity.id
_entity.type
_entity.pdbx_description
1 polymer ?
#
loop_
_entity_poly.entity_id
_entity_poly.type
_entity_poly.pdbx_seq_one_letter_code
_entity_poly.pdbx_strand_id
1 'polypeptide(L)'
;MVTGRAVSGHDPSARAHVLHQSERTRVTRLFLSRYTVVGKEPLGPDAERRLRHEREMLERLRGVPGVAQLVDEPRYPASAAVRSVAR
;
A
#
# COMPACT_ATOMS: atom_id res chain seq x y z
N MET A 1 9.87 -22.20 -7.21
CA MET A 1 10.42 -21.87 -5.87
C MET A 1 10.14 -20.40 -5.62
N VAL A 2 9.17 -20.06 -4.75
CA VAL A 2 8.87 -18.65 -4.44
C VAL A 2 9.57 -18.32 -3.11
N THR A 3 10.63 -17.53 -3.17
CA THR A 3 11.31 -17.01 -1.98
C THR A 3 10.60 -15.73 -1.54
N GLY A 4 9.58 -15.90 -0.70
CA GLY A 4 8.95 -14.78 0.01
C GLY A 4 9.92 -14.20 1.02
N ARG A 5 10.74 -13.23 0.61
CA ARG A 5 11.61 -12.50 1.52
C ARG A 5 10.74 -11.56 2.38
N ALA A 6 10.81 -11.79 3.69
CA ALA A 6 10.17 -10.97 4.72
C ALA A 6 10.68 -9.53 4.68
N VAL A 7 9.78 -8.58 4.47
CA VAL A 7 10.02 -7.15 4.72
C VAL A 7 9.60 -6.86 6.16
N SER A 8 10.59 -6.60 6.99
CA SER A 8 10.43 -6.28 8.41
C SER A 8 9.86 -4.88 8.59
N GLY A 9 8.77 -4.81 9.35
CA GLY A 9 8.01 -3.62 9.72
C GLY A 9 6.63 -4.01 10.23
N HIS A 10 6.54 -5.17 10.88
CA HIS A 10 5.27 -5.82 11.18
C HIS A 10 4.72 -5.27 12.49
N ASP A 11 3.54 -4.66 12.47
CA ASP A 11 2.66 -4.75 13.64
C ASP A 11 2.25 -6.23 13.74
N PRO A 12 2.69 -6.98 14.77
CA PRO A 12 2.36 -8.39 14.93
C PRO A 12 0.86 -8.70 14.91
N SER A 13 0.00 -7.72 15.15
CA SER A 13 -1.46 -7.88 15.17
C SER A 13 -2.16 -7.63 13.83
N ALA A 14 -1.52 -6.99 12.84
CA ALA A 14 -2.16 -6.71 11.56
C ALA A 14 -2.12 -7.94 10.66
N ARG A 15 -3.27 -8.58 10.42
CA ARG A 15 -3.36 -9.63 9.40
C ARG A 15 -3.15 -9.00 8.02
N ALA A 16 -2.25 -9.57 7.23
CA ALA A 16 -1.90 -9.05 5.92
C ALA A 16 -2.04 -10.15 4.86
N HIS A 17 -2.79 -9.89 3.80
CA HIS A 17 -2.99 -10.83 2.68
C HIS A 17 -2.47 -10.21 1.39
N VAL A 18 -1.56 -10.91 0.69
CA VAL A 18 -1.14 -10.48 -0.65
C VAL A 18 -2.30 -10.71 -1.61
N LEU A 19 -2.79 -9.62 -2.21
CA LEU A 19 -3.86 -9.67 -3.21
C LEU A 19 -3.29 -9.87 -4.62
N HIS A 20 -2.12 -9.30 -4.88
CA HIS A 20 -1.47 -9.35 -6.17
C HIS A 20 0.03 -9.15 -6.03
N GLN A 21 0.82 -9.87 -6.81
CA GLN A 21 2.26 -9.67 -6.90
C GLN A 21 2.70 -9.81 -8.35
N SER A 22 3.51 -8.86 -8.79
CA SER A 22 4.21 -8.83 -10.07
C SER A 22 5.67 -8.46 -9.84
N GLU A 23 6.48 -8.47 -10.88
CA GLU A 23 7.88 -8.01 -10.82
C GLU A 23 7.98 -6.54 -10.40
N ARG A 24 6.96 -5.73 -10.68
CA ARG A 24 6.99 -4.28 -10.51
C ARG A 24 6.20 -3.78 -9.31
N THR A 25 5.31 -4.59 -8.73
CA THR A 25 4.41 -4.17 -7.65
C THR A 25 3.96 -5.36 -6.82
N ARG A 26 3.93 -5.19 -5.50
CA ARG A 26 3.18 -6.04 -4.56
C ARG A 26 2.00 -5.24 -3.98
N VAL A 27 0.82 -5.85 -3.99
CA VAL A 27 -0.40 -5.29 -3.42
C VAL A 27 -0.83 -6.16 -2.25
N THR A 28 -0.95 -5.56 -1.08
CA THR A 28 -1.29 -6.24 0.17
C THR A 28 -2.54 -5.61 0.76
N ARG A 29 -3.48 -6.44 1.17
CA ARG A 29 -4.60 -6.03 2.03
C ARG A 29 -4.15 -6.12 3.49
N LEU A 30 -4.26 -5.02 4.21
CA LEU A 30 -3.96 -4.91 5.63
C LEU A 30 -5.28 -4.77 6.38
N PHE A 31 -5.51 -5.68 7.33
CA PHE A 31 -6.65 -5.61 8.24
C PHE A 31 -6.22 -4.89 9.52
N LEU A 32 -6.68 -3.65 9.67
CA LEU A 32 -6.46 -2.84 10.87
C LEU A 32 -7.73 -2.86 11.72
N SER A 33 -7.59 -2.51 13.00
CA SER A 33 -8.67 -2.59 13.99
C SER A 33 -9.95 -1.84 13.61
N ARG A 34 -9.84 -0.77 12.81
CA ARG A 34 -10.97 0.10 12.43
C ARG A 34 -11.29 0.11 10.94
N TYR A 35 -10.39 -0.38 10.10
CA TYR A 35 -10.57 -0.34 8.65
C TYR A 35 -9.62 -1.30 7.93
N THR A 36 -9.94 -1.56 6.67
CA THR A 36 -9.07 -2.32 5.77
C THR A 36 -8.37 -1.35 4.83
N VAL A 37 -7.06 -1.53 4.69
CA VAL A 37 -6.19 -0.70 3.83
C VAL A 37 -5.60 -1.58 2.73
N VAL A 38 -5.38 -0.99 1.56
CA VAL A 38 -4.59 -1.60 0.51
C VAL A 38 -3.23 -0.91 0.48
N GLY A 39 -2.17 -1.66 0.76
CA GLY A 39 -0.79 -1.24 0.61
C GLY A 39 -0.27 -1.60 -0.79
N LYS A 40 0.27 -0.61 -1.48
CA LYS A 40 0.95 -0.78 -2.77
C LYS A 40 2.44 -0.53 -2.58
N GLU A 41 3.21 -1.60 -2.73
CA GLU A 41 4.66 -1.60 -2.65
C GLU A 41 5.21 -1.70 -4.09
N PRO A 42 5.69 -0.61 -4.68
CA PRO A 42 6.39 -0.69 -5.97
C PRO A 42 7.74 -1.39 -5.78
N LEU A 43 8.11 -2.24 -6.73
CA LEU A 43 9.33 -3.05 -6.72
C LEU A 43 10.23 -2.70 -7.91
N GLY A 44 11.54 -2.88 -7.74
CA GLY A 44 12.54 -2.62 -8.78
C GLY A 44 13.18 -1.23 -8.70
N PRO A 45 14.07 -0.89 -9.65
CA PRO A 45 14.97 0.26 -9.56
C PRO A 45 14.24 1.61 -9.51
N ASP A 46 13.10 1.73 -10.16
CA ASP A 46 12.30 2.97 -10.18
C ASP A 46 11.24 3.04 -9.07
N ALA A 47 11.27 2.11 -8.10
CA ALA A 47 10.22 1.96 -7.11
C ALA A 47 9.91 3.27 -6.38
N GLU A 48 10.93 3.95 -5.86
CA GLU A 48 10.76 5.19 -5.12
C GLU A 48 10.24 6.34 -5.99
N ARG A 49 10.76 6.49 -7.21
CA ARG A 49 10.29 7.54 -8.13
C ARG A 49 8.82 7.36 -8.45
N ARG A 50 8.39 6.11 -8.71
CA ARG A 50 6.98 5.79 -8.96
C ARG A 50 6.13 6.00 -7.70
N LEU A 51 6.65 5.64 -6.53
CA LEU A 51 5.98 5.86 -5.26
C LEU A 51 5.71 7.34 -5.01
N ARG A 52 6.73 8.20 -5.19
CA ARG A 52 6.59 9.66 -5.04
C ARG A 52 5.53 10.22 -5.99
N HIS A 53 5.62 9.86 -7.27
CA HIS A 53 4.66 10.33 -8.27
C HIS A 53 3.22 9.90 -7.97
N GLU A 54 3.01 8.64 -7.56
CA GLU A 54 1.68 8.15 -7.20
C GLU A 54 1.13 8.83 -5.95
N ARG A 55 1.97 9.07 -4.94
CA ARG A 55 1.57 9.83 -3.75
C ARG A 55 1.18 11.26 -4.10
N GLU A 56 2.00 11.98 -4.85
CA GLU A 56 1.70 13.35 -5.30
C GLU A 56 0.36 13.43 -6.05
N MET A 57 0.09 12.45 -6.93
CA MET A 57 -1.19 12.39 -7.65
C MET A 57 -2.38 12.16 -6.72
N LEU A 58 -2.26 11.22 -5.77
CA LEU A 58 -3.35 10.92 -4.84
C LEU A 58 -3.57 12.05 -3.82
N GLU A 59 -2.52 12.76 -3.42
CA GLU A 59 -2.63 13.97 -2.59
C GLU A 59 -3.41 15.07 -3.30
N ARG A 60 -3.18 15.28 -4.60
CA ARG A 60 -3.93 16.25 -5.43
C ARG A 60 -5.39 15.85 -5.62
N LEU A 61 -5.71 14.55 -5.57
CA LEU A 61 -7.06 14.01 -5.72
C LEU A 61 -7.74 13.74 -4.37
N ARG A 62 -7.21 14.30 -3.28
CA ARG A 62 -7.79 14.13 -1.95
C ARG A 62 -9.22 14.68 -1.91
N GLY A 63 -10.14 13.89 -1.38
CA GLY A 63 -11.56 14.25 -1.26
C GLY A 63 -12.40 14.04 -2.52
N VAL A 64 -11.81 13.60 -3.65
CA VAL A 64 -12.57 13.28 -4.86
C VAL A 64 -13.32 11.94 -4.67
N PRO A 65 -14.65 11.91 -4.77
CA PRO A 65 -15.43 10.67 -4.64
C PRO A 65 -15.01 9.62 -5.67
N GLY A 66 -14.88 8.37 -5.24
CA GLY A 66 -14.50 7.25 -6.11
C GLY A 66 -12.99 7.14 -6.38
N VAL A 67 -12.17 8.09 -5.93
CA VAL A 67 -10.70 8.00 -5.99
C VAL A 67 -10.16 7.41 -4.68
N ALA A 68 -9.18 6.52 -4.79
CA ALA A 68 -8.48 5.97 -3.64
C ALA A 68 -7.86 7.10 -2.80
N GLN A 69 -8.05 7.06 -1.49
CA GLN A 69 -7.57 8.12 -0.59
C GLN A 69 -6.37 7.60 0.19
N LEU A 70 -5.27 8.37 0.22
CA LEU A 70 -4.12 8.06 1.06
C LEU A 70 -4.52 8.03 2.54
N VAL A 71 -3.96 7.08 3.29
CA VAL A 71 -4.07 7.06 4.75
C VAL A 71 -2.80 7.66 5.36
N ASP A 72 -2.97 8.54 6.34
CA ASP A 72 -1.88 9.22 7.05
C ASP A 72 -1.15 8.28 8.04
N GLU A 73 -1.36 6.96 7.96
CA GLU A 73 -0.78 6.01 8.90
C GLU A 73 0.67 5.67 8.54
N PRO A 74 1.63 6.00 9.42
CA PRO A 74 3.04 5.74 9.18
C PRO A 74 3.37 4.35 9.71
N ARG A 75 2.91 3.30 9.03
CA ARG A 75 3.34 1.93 9.39
C ARG A 75 4.21 1.26 8.36
N TYR A 76 4.31 1.82 7.15
CA TYR A 76 5.08 1.23 6.06
C TYR A 76 5.82 2.29 5.24
N PRO A 77 7.07 2.65 5.63
CA PRO A 77 7.83 3.73 4.98
C PRO A 77 8.13 3.49 3.50
N ALA A 78 8.03 2.25 3.02
CA ALA A 78 8.29 1.88 1.62
C ALA A 78 7.03 1.71 0.75
N SER A 79 5.84 2.01 1.25
CA SER A 79 4.58 1.77 0.52
C SER A 79 3.64 2.98 0.52
N ALA A 80 2.83 3.10 -0.53
CA ALA A 80 1.66 3.97 -0.50
C ALA A 80 0.48 3.14 0.00
N ALA A 81 -0.14 3.61 1.07
CA ALA A 81 -1.30 2.98 1.67
C ALA A 81 -2.53 3.80 1.31
N VAL A 82 -3.56 3.14 0.75
CA VAL A 82 -4.84 3.76 0.43
C VAL A 82 -5.98 3.07 1.14
N ARG A 83 -6.94 3.86 1.62
CA ARG A 83 -8.18 3.35 2.22
C ARG A 83 -9.07 2.80 1.11
N SER A 84 -9.50 1.55 1.26
CA SER A 84 -10.59 1.02 0.45
C SER A 84 -11.90 1.63 0.93
N VAL A 85 -12.55 2.42 0.09
CA VAL A 85 -13.97 2.73 0.25
C VAL A 85 -14.75 1.54 -0.30
N ALA A 86 -15.29 0.72 0.58
CA ALA A 86 -16.26 -0.29 0.17
C ALA A 86 -17.46 0.47 -0.42
N ARG A 87 -17.89 0.05 -1.62
CA ARG A 87 -19.11 0.54 -2.26
C ARG A 87 -20.32 -0.11 -1.62
#